data_AF-A0A9P0NZT2-F1
#
_entry.id   AF-A0A9P0NZT2-F1
#
_cell.length_a   1.000
_cell.length_b   1.000
_cell.length_c   1.000
_cell.angle_alpha   90.00
_cell.angle_beta   90.00
_cell.angle_gamma   90.00
#
_symmetry.space_group_name_H-M   'P 1'
#
loop_
_entity.id
_entity.type
_entity.pdbx_description
1 polymer ?
#
loop_
_entity_poly.entity_id
_entity_poly.type
_entity_poly.pdbx_seq_one_letter_code
_entity_poly.pdbx_strand_id
1 'polypeptide(L)'
;MYGFVNYALELLVIKSFGEQTWEVIKKNAEVQMEGQFLVRQIYDDELTYNLIGAAVEVLKIPANTILELFGKTFFEFCQDSGYDKILQVLGATPRDFLQNLDALHDHLGTLYPGMKAPSFRCTERSEDGELMLHYYSDRPGLEHIVIGIVKVGYIL
;
A
#
# COMPACT_ATOMS: atom_id res chain seq x y z
N MET A 1 -7.39 8.66 -0.67
CA MET A 1 -6.58 7.85 -1.61
C MET A 1 -7.43 7.31 -2.76
N TYR A 2 -6.83 6.81 -3.84
CA TYR A 2 -7.59 6.09 -4.87
C TYR A 2 -8.26 4.84 -4.28
N GLY A 3 -9.46 4.53 -4.75
CA GLY A 3 -10.21 3.34 -4.38
C GLY A 3 -9.46 2.05 -4.66
N PHE A 4 -8.49 2.07 -5.59
CA PHE A 4 -7.56 0.97 -5.82
C PHE A 4 -6.85 0.53 -4.52
N VAL A 5 -6.41 1.49 -3.70
CA VAL A 5 -5.74 1.23 -2.40
C VAL A 5 -6.74 0.70 -1.38
N ASN A 6 -7.92 1.32 -1.28
CA ASN A 6 -8.95 0.91 -0.32
C ASN A 6 -9.53 -0.47 -0.64
N TYR A 7 -9.68 -0.78 -1.92
CA TYR A 7 -10.10 -2.10 -2.38
C TYR A 7 -9.07 -3.18 -2.05
N ALA A 8 -7.77 -2.88 -2.19
CA ALA A 8 -6.72 -3.80 -1.76
C ALA A 8 -6.75 -4.05 -0.25
N LEU A 9 -7.09 -3.03 0.56
CA LEU A 9 -7.24 -3.17 2.01
C LEU A 9 -8.47 -4.03 2.36
N GLU A 10 -9.59 -3.83 1.67
CA GLU A 10 -10.76 -4.71 1.74
C GLU A 10 -10.39 -6.16 1.42
N LEU A 11 -9.64 -6.39 0.33
CA LEU A 11 -9.16 -7.71 -0.05
C LEU A 11 -8.25 -8.35 1.00
N LEU A 12 -7.34 -7.59 1.62
CA LEU A 12 -6.53 -8.09 2.74
C LEU A 12 -7.44 -8.66 3.84
N VAL A 13 -8.43 -7.88 4.25
CA VAL A 13 -9.32 -8.26 5.36
C VAL A 13 -10.16 -9.47 4.98
N ILE A 14 -10.77 -9.46 3.80
CA ILE A 14 -11.60 -10.58 3.33
C ILE A 14 -10.78 -11.86 3.21
N LYS A 15 -9.60 -11.81 2.58
CA LYS A 15 -8.75 -13.00 2.37
C LYS A 15 -8.22 -13.57 3.68
N SER A 16 -7.90 -12.72 4.66
CA SER A 16 -7.22 -13.14 5.90
C SER A 16 -8.17 -13.40 7.07
N PHE A 17 -9.31 -12.69 7.12
CA PHE A 17 -10.22 -12.66 8.27
C PHE A 17 -11.70 -12.85 7.88
N GLY A 18 -12.02 -12.96 6.59
CA GLY A 18 -13.36 -13.23 6.08
C GLY A 18 -14.27 -12.00 5.94
N GLU A 19 -15.34 -12.17 5.16
CA GLU A 19 -16.30 -11.10 4.83
C GLU A 19 -17.02 -10.52 6.05
N GLN A 20 -17.38 -11.36 7.02
CA GLN A 20 -18.05 -10.89 8.25
C GLN A 20 -17.19 -9.90 9.03
N THR A 21 -15.88 -10.16 9.09
CA THR A 21 -14.92 -9.26 9.75
C THR A 21 -14.79 -7.94 8.99
N TRP A 22 -14.76 -8.01 7.66
CA TRP A 22 -14.77 -6.82 6.81
C TRP A 22 -16.00 -5.94 7.05
N GLU A 23 -17.19 -6.52 7.09
CA GLU A 23 -18.42 -5.75 7.33
C GLU A 23 -18.42 -5.04 8.70
N VAL A 24 -17.88 -5.67 9.74
CA VAL A 24 -17.71 -5.03 11.06
C VAL A 24 -16.72 -3.86 10.98
N ILE A 25 -15.58 -4.04 10.32
CA ILE A 25 -14.57 -2.99 10.16
C ILE A 25 -15.14 -1.82 9.34
N LYS A 26 -15.78 -2.10 8.21
CA LYS A 26 -16.40 -1.11 7.33
C LYS A 26 -17.44 -0.27 8.08
N LYS A 27 -18.27 -0.92 8.90
CA LYS A 27 -19.23 -0.25 9.78
C LYS A 27 -18.56 0.63 10.83
N ASN A 28 -17.54 0.12 11.51
CA ASN A 28 -16.82 0.86 12.56
C ASN A 28 -15.99 2.02 12.01
N ALA A 29 -15.55 1.94 10.76
CA ALA A 29 -14.87 3.01 10.04
C ALA A 29 -15.82 4.06 9.44
N GLU A 30 -17.13 3.94 9.71
CA GLU A 30 -18.18 4.84 9.20
C GLU A 30 -18.23 4.95 7.68
N VAL A 31 -17.85 3.87 6.97
CA VAL A 31 -17.85 3.85 5.52
C VAL A 31 -19.28 3.67 4.99
N GLN A 32 -19.90 4.78 4.61
CA GLN A 32 -21.26 4.83 4.08
C GLN A 32 -21.28 4.55 2.56
N MET A 33 -20.96 3.34 2.14
CA MET A 33 -21.16 2.89 0.76
C MET A 33 -21.65 1.45 0.68
N GLU A 34 -22.51 1.18 -0.29
CA GLU A 34 -22.90 -0.19 -0.66
C GLU A 34 -21.89 -0.78 -1.64
N GLY A 35 -21.58 -2.06 -1.50
CA GLY A 35 -20.62 -2.76 -2.37
C GLY A 35 -19.15 -2.41 -2.10
N GLN A 36 -18.34 -2.58 -3.14
CA GLN A 36 -16.89 -2.48 -3.14
C GLN A 36 -16.39 -1.08 -3.52
N PHE A 37 -15.17 -0.74 -3.12
CA PHE A 37 -14.52 0.51 -3.56
C PHE A 37 -14.36 0.58 -5.08
N LEU A 38 -14.74 1.72 -5.67
CA LEU A 38 -14.53 1.97 -7.08
C LEU A 38 -13.05 2.32 -7.32
N VAL A 39 -12.32 1.43 -7.99
CA VAL A 39 -10.85 1.51 -8.11
C VAL A 39 -10.31 2.80 -8.75
N ARG A 40 -11.11 3.45 -9.63
CA ARG A 40 -10.75 4.71 -10.31
C ARG A 40 -11.30 5.97 -9.63
N GLN A 41 -11.97 5.85 -8.49
CA GLN A 41 -12.47 6.98 -7.72
C GLN A 41 -11.43 7.42 -6.68
N ILE A 42 -11.32 8.72 -6.43
CA ILE A 42 -10.54 9.26 -5.32
C ILE A 42 -11.47 9.41 -4.11
N TYR A 43 -11.03 8.89 -2.98
CA TYR A 43 -11.65 9.04 -1.67
C TYR A 43 -10.77 9.94 -0.79
N ASP A 44 -11.31 10.45 0.32
CA ASP A 44 -10.50 11.12 1.33
C ASP A 44 -9.43 10.15 1.88
N ASP A 45 -8.27 10.67 2.26
CA ASP A 45 -7.25 9.88 2.94
C ASP A 45 -7.73 9.47 4.35
N GLU A 46 -8.57 10.29 4.99
CA GLU A 46 -9.21 9.98 6.29
C GLU A 46 -9.97 8.65 6.27
N LEU A 47 -10.62 8.33 5.16
CA LEU A 47 -11.33 7.05 5.00
C LEU A 47 -10.38 5.85 5.18
N THR A 48 -9.18 5.90 4.60
CA THR A 48 -8.21 4.81 4.72
C THR A 48 -7.67 4.73 6.15
N TYR A 49 -7.41 5.86 6.80
CA TYR A 49 -6.98 5.88 8.20
C TYR A 49 -8.07 5.33 9.13
N ASN A 50 -9.33 5.68 8.91
CA ASN A 50 -10.46 5.16 9.68
C ASN A 50 -10.62 3.65 9.51
N LEU A 51 -10.44 3.13 8.29
CA LEU A 51 -10.42 1.69 8.04
C LEU A 51 -9.32 0.98 8.83
N ILE A 52 -8.10 1.52 8.82
CA ILE A 52 -6.97 0.95 9.58
C ILE A 52 -7.27 1.01 11.08
N GLY A 53 -7.75 2.14 11.59
CA GLY A 53 -8.10 2.30 13.01
C GLY A 53 -9.21 1.33 13.45
N ALA A 54 -10.25 1.18 12.65
CA ALA A 54 -11.31 0.20 12.89
C ALA A 54 -10.77 -1.23 12.84
N ALA A 55 -9.86 -1.55 11.91
CA ALA A 55 -9.23 -2.85 11.83
C ALA A 55 -8.37 -3.16 13.07
N VAL A 56 -7.63 -2.18 13.59
CA VAL A 56 -6.89 -2.33 14.87
C VAL A 56 -7.85 -2.71 15.99
N GLU A 57 -8.98 -2.01 16.10
CA GLU A 57 -9.94 -2.26 17.16
C GLU A 57 -10.66 -3.60 17.04
N VAL A 58 -10.98 -4.04 15.82
CA VAL A 58 -11.69 -5.31 15.59
C VAL A 58 -10.75 -6.50 15.68
N LEU A 59 -9.57 -6.41 15.05
CA LEU A 59 -8.63 -7.53 14.94
C LEU A 59 -7.72 -7.65 16.17
N LYS A 60 -7.61 -6.59 16.98
CA LYS A 60 -6.64 -6.47 18.10
C LYS A 60 -5.19 -6.68 17.64
N ILE A 61 -4.89 -6.27 16.41
CA ILE A 61 -3.56 -6.27 15.82
C ILE A 61 -3.07 -4.81 15.76
N PRO A 62 -1.82 -4.52 16.18
CA PRO A 62 -1.25 -3.18 16.07
C PRO A 62 -1.26 -2.63 14.63
N ALA A 63 -1.49 -1.31 14.49
CA ALA A 63 -1.61 -0.65 13.18
C ALA A 63 -0.41 -0.91 12.27
N ASN A 64 0.80 -0.84 12.82
CA ASN A 64 2.04 -1.11 12.08
C ASN A 64 2.06 -2.53 11.47
N THR A 65 1.58 -3.54 12.21
CA THR A 65 1.52 -4.91 11.72
C THR A 65 0.44 -5.06 10.64
N ILE A 66 -0.72 -4.41 10.79
CA ILE A 66 -1.75 -4.38 9.74
C ILE A 66 -1.22 -3.71 8.47
N LEU A 67 -0.53 -2.58 8.59
CA LEU A 67 0.05 -1.86 7.47
C LEU A 67 1.15 -2.66 6.76
N GLU A 68 1.99 -3.40 7.50
CA GLU A 68 2.96 -4.31 6.91
C GLU A 68 2.28 -5.45 6.15
N LEU A 69 1.25 -6.08 6.73
CA LEU A 69 0.45 -7.09 6.02
C LEU A 69 -0.21 -6.50 4.77
N PHE A 70 -0.73 -5.27 4.88
CA PHE A 70 -1.30 -4.56 3.75
C PHE A 70 -0.29 -4.31 2.65
N GLY A 71 0.93 -3.87 2.96
CA GLY A 71 1.97 -3.68 1.95
C GLY A 71 2.28 -4.94 1.15
N LYS A 72 2.29 -6.11 1.81
CA LYS A 72 2.46 -7.41 1.15
C LYS A 72 1.32 -7.71 0.19
N THR A 73 0.08 -7.66 0.69
CA THR A 73 -1.12 -7.90 -0.12
C THR A 73 -1.28 -6.89 -1.24
N PHE A 74 -0.88 -5.63 -1.02
CA PHE A 74 -0.93 -4.59 -2.04
C PHE A 74 0.02 -4.88 -3.19
N PHE A 75 1.24 -5.35 -2.91
CA PHE A 75 2.18 -5.74 -3.96
C PHE A 75 1.63 -6.90 -4.81
N GLU A 76 1.14 -7.96 -4.17
CA GLU A 76 0.48 -9.09 -4.85
C GLU A 76 -0.72 -8.62 -5.69
N PHE A 77 -1.56 -7.75 -5.11
CA PHE A 77 -2.71 -7.18 -5.80
C PHE A 77 -2.31 -6.35 -7.02
N CYS A 78 -1.21 -5.59 -6.96
CA CYS A 78 -0.68 -4.89 -8.12
C CYS A 78 -0.31 -5.87 -9.24
N GLN A 79 0.34 -6.99 -8.91
CA GLN A 79 0.69 -8.01 -9.89
C GLN A 79 -0.57 -8.62 -10.54
N ASP A 80 -1.54 -9.01 -9.72
CA ASP A 80 -2.82 -9.58 -10.18
C ASP A 80 -3.66 -8.60 -11.01
N SER A 81 -3.49 -7.29 -10.76
CA SER A 81 -4.20 -6.21 -11.46
C SER A 81 -3.55 -5.79 -12.78
N GLY A 82 -2.56 -6.53 -13.28
CA GLY A 82 -1.89 -6.29 -14.55
C GLY A 82 -0.70 -5.35 -14.50
N TYR A 83 -0.17 -5.05 -13.31
CA TYR A 83 1.09 -4.33 -13.13
C TYR A 83 2.30 -5.26 -12.99
N ASP A 84 2.12 -6.57 -13.13
CA ASP A 84 3.18 -7.59 -13.06
C ASP A 84 4.38 -7.24 -13.97
N LYS A 85 4.12 -6.92 -15.24
CA LYS A 85 5.17 -6.63 -16.23
C LYS A 85 5.95 -5.37 -15.90
N ILE A 86 5.27 -4.32 -15.44
CA ILE A 86 5.95 -3.05 -15.12
C ILE A 86 6.75 -3.18 -13.82
N LEU A 87 6.26 -3.96 -12.85
CA LEU A 87 6.98 -4.25 -11.62
C LEU A 87 8.27 -5.06 -11.88
N GLN A 88 8.24 -6.02 -12.81
CA GLN A 88 9.42 -6.83 -13.18
C GLN A 88 10.55 -6.03 -13.82
N VAL A 89 10.27 -4.87 -14.41
CA VAL A 89 11.29 -4.04 -15.09
C VAL A 89 11.83 -2.89 -14.23
N LEU A 90 11.40 -2.80 -12.95
CA LEU A 90 11.92 -1.78 -12.03
C LEU A 90 13.36 -2.05 -11.58
N GLY A 91 13.88 -3.26 -11.79
CA GLY A 91 15.28 -3.57 -11.57
C GLY A 91 15.52 -4.95 -10.98
N ALA A 92 16.77 -5.39 -11.01
CA ALA A 92 17.19 -6.72 -10.56
C ALA A 92 17.70 -6.73 -9.09
N THR A 93 17.86 -5.55 -8.48
CA THR A 93 18.29 -5.41 -7.08
C THR A 93 17.27 -4.60 -6.28
N PRO A 94 17.23 -4.76 -4.93
CA PRO A 94 16.35 -3.94 -4.09
C PRO A 94 16.57 -2.44 -4.26
N ARG A 95 17.84 -2.02 -4.45
CA ARG A 95 18.20 -0.63 -4.74
C ARG A 95 17.53 -0.16 -6.04
N ASP A 96 17.69 -0.92 -7.12
CA ASP A 96 17.17 -0.53 -8.43
C ASP A 96 15.64 -0.44 -8.38
N PHE A 97 14.99 -1.47 -7.82
CA PHE A 97 13.54 -1.50 -7.64
C PHE A 97 13.05 -0.24 -6.92
N LEU A 98 13.65 0.09 -5.76
CA LEU A 98 13.25 1.23 -4.93
C LEU A 98 13.53 2.58 -5.60
N GLN A 99 14.66 2.73 -6.27
CA GLN A 99 15.01 3.97 -6.97
C GLN A 99 14.13 4.24 -8.20
N ASN A 100 13.56 3.19 -8.81
CA ASN A 100 12.69 3.30 -9.98
C ASN A 100 11.18 3.44 -9.63
N LEU A 101 10.80 3.36 -8.35
CA LEU A 101 9.40 3.55 -7.93
C LEU A 101 8.86 4.94 -8.28
N ASP A 102 9.69 5.98 -8.21
CA ASP A 102 9.28 7.35 -8.56
C ASP A 102 8.92 7.43 -10.04
N ALA A 103 9.73 6.82 -10.92
CA ALA A 103 9.45 6.77 -12.36
C ALA A 103 8.18 5.96 -12.68
N LEU A 104 7.93 4.86 -11.96
CA LEU A 104 6.67 4.12 -12.05
C LEU A 104 5.50 5.00 -11.65
N HIS A 105 5.59 5.69 -10.52
CA HIS A 105 4.52 6.57 -10.04
C HIS A 105 4.28 7.75 -11.00
N ASP A 106 5.32 8.33 -11.60
CA ASP A 106 5.15 9.36 -12.63
C ASP A 106 4.38 8.82 -13.84
N HIS A 107 4.72 7.62 -14.30
CA HIS A 107 3.99 6.95 -15.38
C HIS A 107 2.52 6.72 -15.00
N LEU A 108 2.26 6.16 -13.81
CA LEU A 108 0.90 5.92 -13.32
C LEU A 108 0.12 7.23 -13.12
N GLY A 109 0.79 8.33 -12.78
CA GLY A 109 0.17 9.65 -12.64
C GLY A 109 -0.52 10.14 -13.93
N THR A 110 -0.05 9.67 -15.09
CA THR A 110 -0.71 9.94 -16.39
C THR A 110 -2.03 9.19 -16.57
N LEU A 111 -2.19 8.04 -15.89
CA LEU A 111 -3.38 7.19 -15.93
C LEU A 111 -4.36 7.47 -14.77
N TYR A 112 -3.84 8.06 -13.70
CA TYR A 112 -4.52 8.35 -12.45
C TYR A 112 -4.43 9.85 -12.11
N PRO A 113 -5.24 10.71 -12.77
CA PRO A 113 -5.22 12.16 -12.54
C PRO A 113 -5.48 12.54 -11.08
N GLY A 114 -4.54 13.26 -10.46
CA GLY A 114 -4.63 13.65 -9.05
C GLY A 114 -4.04 12.61 -8.08
N MET A 115 -3.37 11.58 -8.60
CA MET A 115 -2.57 10.68 -7.77
C MET A 115 -1.49 11.48 -7.02
N LYS A 116 -1.46 11.30 -5.69
CA LYS A 116 -0.39 11.78 -4.83
C LYS A 116 0.46 10.57 -4.42
N ALA A 117 1.55 10.36 -5.14
CA ALA A 117 2.47 9.25 -4.86
C ALA A 117 3.52 9.67 -3.81
N PRO A 118 4.03 8.71 -3.02
CA PRO A 118 5.25 8.93 -2.26
C PRO A 118 6.48 8.95 -3.18
N SER A 119 7.58 9.49 -2.67
CA SER A 119 8.89 9.48 -3.32
C SER A 119 9.92 8.68 -2.50
N PHE A 120 10.82 8.01 -3.21
CA PHE A 120 11.83 7.12 -2.66
C PHE A 120 13.23 7.49 -3.12
N ARG A 121 14.18 7.48 -2.18
CA ARG A 121 15.60 7.62 -2.50
C ARG A 121 16.42 6.60 -1.73
N CYS A 122 17.43 6.04 -2.38
CA CYS A 122 18.39 5.16 -1.72
C CYS A 122 19.77 5.79 -1.61
N THR A 123 20.36 5.75 -0.41
CA THR A 123 21.77 6.08 -0.14
C THR A 123 22.46 4.92 0.57
N GLU A 124 23.79 4.96 0.73
CA GLU A 124 24.52 3.99 1.54
C GLU A 124 24.92 4.64 2.86
N ARG A 125 24.79 3.89 3.96
CA ARG A 125 25.33 4.30 5.24
C ARG A 125 26.85 4.18 5.18
N SER A 126 27.56 5.25 5.53
CA SER A 126 29.02 5.32 5.39
C SER A 126 29.79 4.34 6.30
N GLU A 127 29.14 3.84 7.35
CA GLU A 127 29.78 3.01 8.40
C GLU A 127 29.91 1.53 7.98
N ASP A 128 28.91 0.99 7.28
CA ASP A 128 28.81 -0.44 6.95
C ASP A 128 28.29 -0.73 5.54
N GLY A 129 27.99 0.32 4.76
CA GLY A 129 27.48 0.19 3.40
C GLY A 129 26.02 -0.27 3.31
N GLU A 130 25.27 -0.29 4.43
CA GLU A 130 23.86 -0.67 4.38
C GLU A 130 23.03 0.30 3.52
N LEU A 131 22.07 -0.27 2.79
CA LEU A 131 21.13 0.49 1.98
C LEU A 131 20.17 1.27 2.90
N MET A 132 20.23 2.59 2.83
CA MET A 132 19.32 3.49 3.51
C MET A 132 18.21 3.92 2.56
N LEU A 133 16.97 3.53 2.87
CA LEU A 133 15.77 3.97 2.16
C LEU A 133 15.22 5.24 2.80
N HIS A 134 15.13 6.30 2.02
CA HIS A 134 14.46 7.54 2.37
C HIS A 134 13.06 7.52 1.76
N TYR A 135 12.04 7.66 2.60
CA TYR A 135 10.63 7.68 2.23
C TYR A 135 10.05 9.07 2.47
N TYR A 136 9.48 9.67 1.44
CA TYR A 136 8.84 10.98 1.50
C TYR A 136 7.38 10.86 1.08
N SER A 137 6.47 11.41 1.87
CA SER A 137 5.04 11.32 1.64
C SER A 137 4.31 12.45 2.34
N ASP A 138 3.27 12.98 1.70
CA ASP A 138 2.32 13.91 2.32
C ASP A 138 1.40 13.20 3.34
N ARG A 139 1.41 11.86 3.35
CA ARG A 139 0.57 11.01 4.19
C ARG A 139 1.37 10.44 5.36
N PRO A 140 1.13 10.91 6.61
CA PRO A 140 1.85 10.43 7.78
C PRO A 140 1.41 9.02 8.19
N GLY A 141 2.34 8.23 8.75
CA GLY A 141 2.04 6.93 9.38
C GLY A 141 1.85 5.76 8.41
N LEU A 142 2.14 5.93 7.12
CA LEU A 142 2.02 4.89 6.10
C LEU A 142 3.34 4.18 5.77
N GLU A 143 4.44 4.50 6.46
CA GLU A 143 5.77 3.93 6.21
C GLU A 143 5.82 2.40 6.38
N HIS A 144 4.95 1.83 7.21
CA HIS A 144 4.88 0.38 7.42
C HIS A 144 4.33 -0.37 6.18
N ILE A 145 3.57 0.30 5.31
CA ILE A 145 3.19 -0.26 3.99
C ILE A 145 4.44 -0.52 3.17
N VAL A 146 5.37 0.44 3.16
CA VAL A 146 6.64 0.33 2.42
C VAL A 146 7.45 -0.86 2.93
N ILE A 147 7.51 -1.04 4.26
CA ILE A 147 8.16 -2.21 4.87
C ILE A 147 7.53 -3.51 4.37
N GLY A 148 6.20 -3.58 4.32
CA GLY A 148 5.46 -4.72 3.78
C GLY A 148 5.82 -5.03 2.33
N ILE A 149 5.83 -4.01 1.46
CA ILE A 149 6.18 -4.12 0.04
C ILE A 149 7.61 -4.64 -0.12
N VAL A 150 8.58 -4.03 0.57
CA VAL A 150 10.00 -4.40 0.49
C VAL A 150 10.24 -5.85 0.91
N LYS A 151 9.52 -6.33 1.92
CA LYS A 151 9.63 -7.72 2.39
C LYS A 151 9.14 -8.75 1.35
N VAL A 152 8.23 -8.39 0.44
CA VAL A 152 7.65 -9.33 -0.55
C VAL A 152 8.22 -9.17 -1.95
N GLY A 153 8.54 -7.94 -2.38
CA GLY A 153 9.10 -7.69 -3.72
C GLY A 153 10.43 -8.39 -4.01
N TYR A 154 11.01 -9.08 -3.03
CA TYR A 154 12.26 -9.85 -3.14
C TYR A 154 12.11 -11.35 -2.83
N ILE A 155 10.88 -11.85 -2.61
CA ILE A 155 10.62 -13.30 -2.43
C ILE A 155 10.32 -14.00 -3.79
N LEU A 156 10.25 -13.23 -4.89
CA LEU A 156 10.09 -13.73 -6.26
C LEU A 156 11.45 -13.78 -6.98
#